data_AF-A0A3N5H340-F1
#
_entry.id   AF-A0A3N5H340-F1
#
_cell.length_a   1.000
_cell.length_b   1.000
_cell.length_c   1.000
_cell.angle_alpha   90.00
_cell.angle_beta   90.00
_cell.angle_gamma   90.00
#
_symmetry.space_group_name_H-M   'P 1'
#
loop_
_entity.id
_entity.type
_entity.pdbx_description
1 polymer ?
#
loop_
_entity_poly.entity_id
_entity_poly.type
_entity_poly.pdbx_seq_one_letter_code
_entity_poly.pdbx_strand_id
1 'polypeptide(L)'
;LTAVVEHIRKGTLDFVLLKPADAQFLVSTARFEPWRSTNLITALVLWTYAFVRMGQPPSLPGSLAALLLLVVATSLLYSLWILTVSAAFYVVKIDNLTNLFNSIFDAARWPVEVFRGVIRWVFTFIIPLALMTTFPAQAMLGRLSLAALAWSVVGGGAFGWLARRVWLSSIARYTSASS
;
A
#
# COMPACT_ATOMS: atom_id res chain seq x y z
N LEU A 1 -2.08 -8.83 7.43
CA LEU A 1 -3.43 -8.19 7.38
C LEU A 1 -4.55 -9.18 7.03
N THR A 2 -4.32 -10.21 6.23
CA THR A 2 -5.28 -11.33 6.01
C THR A 2 -5.74 -12.01 7.30
N ALA A 3 -4.87 -12.10 8.31
CA ALA A 3 -5.25 -12.62 9.63
C ALA A 3 -6.40 -11.84 10.29
N VAL A 4 -6.53 -10.53 10.04
CA VAL A 4 -7.56 -9.68 10.64
C VAL A 4 -8.93 -10.01 10.06
N VAL A 5 -8.94 -10.23 8.76
CA VAL A 5 -10.13 -10.64 8.02
C VAL A 5 -10.68 -11.96 8.58
N GLU A 6 -9.79 -12.88 8.97
CA GLU A 6 -10.16 -14.10 9.71
C GLU A 6 -10.69 -13.81 11.13
N HIS A 7 -10.12 -12.86 11.87
CA HIS A 7 -10.63 -12.47 13.20
C HIS A 7 -12.03 -11.83 13.10
N ILE A 8 -12.30 -11.04 12.06
CA ILE A 8 -13.63 -10.49 11.77
C ILE A 8 -14.59 -11.65 11.47
N ARG A 9 -14.21 -12.56 10.57
CA ARG A 9 -15.05 -13.72 10.20
C ARG A 9 -15.40 -14.62 11.38
N LYS A 10 -14.46 -14.79 12.33
CA LYS A 10 -14.60 -15.65 13.51
C LYS A 10 -15.17 -14.92 14.73
N GLY A 11 -15.43 -13.61 14.65
CA GLY A 11 -15.88 -12.80 15.79
C GLY A 11 -14.85 -12.69 16.92
N THR A 12 -13.57 -12.94 16.66
CA THR A 12 -12.49 -12.90 17.66
C THR A 12 -11.72 -11.58 17.66
N LEU A 13 -12.20 -10.58 16.89
CA LEU A 13 -11.59 -9.24 16.87
C LEU A 13 -11.69 -8.54 18.23
N ASP A 14 -12.70 -8.89 19.04
CA ASP A 14 -12.90 -8.37 20.39
C ASP A 14 -11.65 -8.52 21.27
N PHE A 15 -10.95 -9.65 21.18
CA PHE A 15 -9.69 -9.88 21.92
C PHE A 15 -8.55 -8.95 21.52
N VAL A 16 -8.58 -8.40 20.30
CA VAL A 16 -7.60 -7.42 19.84
C VAL A 16 -7.98 -6.02 20.33
N LEU A 17 -9.28 -5.70 20.32
CA LEU A 17 -9.80 -4.39 20.74
C LEU A 17 -9.69 -4.17 22.26
N LEU A 18 -9.73 -5.24 23.06
CA LEU A 18 -9.57 -5.17 24.52
C LEU A 18 -8.14 -4.84 24.99
N LYS A 19 -7.15 -4.93 24.10
CA LYS A 19 -5.76 -4.65 24.47
C LYS A 19 -5.53 -3.13 24.56
N PRO A 20 -4.76 -2.63 25.55
CA PRO A 20 -4.51 -1.20 25.74
C PRO A 20 -3.46 -0.66 24.75
N ALA A 21 -3.63 -0.95 23.46
CA ALA A 21 -2.78 -0.48 22.38
C ALA A 21 -3.63 -0.24 21.13
N ASP A 22 -3.14 0.60 20.22
CA ASP A 22 -3.86 0.93 18.99
C ASP A 22 -4.16 -0.34 18.18
N ALA A 23 -5.45 -0.58 17.90
CA ALA A 23 -5.92 -1.78 17.24
C ALA A 23 -5.31 -1.92 15.83
N GLN A 24 -5.11 -0.81 15.12
CA GLN A 24 -4.50 -0.80 13.81
C GLN A 24 -3.04 -1.25 13.90
N PHE A 25 -2.28 -0.81 14.90
CA PHE A 25 -0.93 -1.26 15.17
C PHE A 25 -0.86 -2.76 15.49
N LEU A 26 -1.70 -3.25 16.40
CA LEU A 26 -1.75 -4.66 16.83
C LEU A 26 -2.05 -5.60 15.66
N VAL A 27 -3.03 -5.21 14.85
CA VAL A 27 -3.44 -5.93 13.63
C VAL A 27 -2.30 -5.96 12.60
N SER A 28 -1.58 -4.85 12.45
CA SER A 28 -0.54 -4.70 11.43
C SER A 28 0.72 -5.49 11.78
N THR A 29 1.02 -5.62 13.06
CA THR A 29 2.22 -6.31 13.57
C THR A 29 1.98 -7.78 13.95
N ALA A 30 0.73 -8.26 13.89
CA ALA A 30 0.35 -9.63 14.26
C ALA A 30 1.08 -10.74 13.50
N ARG A 31 1.62 -10.46 12.31
CA ARG A 31 2.45 -11.40 11.54
C ARG A 31 3.65 -10.68 10.96
N PHE A 32 4.82 -10.98 11.52
CA PHE A 32 6.11 -10.59 10.96
C PHE A 32 6.64 -11.76 10.13
N GLU A 33 6.98 -11.52 8.86
CA GLU A 33 7.50 -12.54 7.93
C GLU A 33 8.95 -12.17 7.53
N PRO A 34 9.97 -12.58 8.33
CA PRO A 34 11.37 -12.22 8.07
C PRO A 34 11.86 -12.63 6.68
N TRP A 35 11.34 -13.75 6.16
CA TRP A 35 11.68 -14.29 4.85
C TRP A 35 11.38 -13.34 3.70
N ARG A 36 10.45 -12.40 3.83
CA ARG A 36 10.21 -11.37 2.79
C ARG A 36 11.39 -10.44 2.58
N SER A 37 12.33 -10.37 3.51
CA SER A 37 13.56 -9.59 3.40
C SER A 37 14.45 -10.07 2.24
N THR A 38 14.30 -11.32 1.78
CA THR A 38 15.03 -11.82 0.61
C THR A 38 14.68 -11.07 -0.67
N ASN A 39 13.44 -10.59 -0.79
CA ASN A 39 13.01 -9.77 -1.92
C ASN A 39 13.77 -8.44 -1.98
N LEU A 40 14.20 -7.90 -0.83
CA LEU A 40 15.02 -6.68 -0.78
C LEU A 40 16.39 -6.93 -1.41
N ILE A 41 16.99 -8.09 -1.14
CA ILE A 41 18.27 -8.50 -1.75
C ILE A 41 18.11 -8.59 -3.26
N THR A 42 17.06 -9.29 -3.74
CA THR A 42 16.78 -9.39 -5.18
C THR A 42 16.57 -8.02 -5.82
N ALA A 43 15.83 -7.12 -5.17
CA ALA A 43 15.60 -5.76 -5.66
C ALA A 43 16.92 -4.96 -5.75
N LEU A 44 17.79 -5.05 -4.74
CA LEU A 44 19.09 -4.38 -4.75
C LEU A 44 20.02 -4.91 -5.85
N VAL A 45 20.04 -6.23 -6.07
CA VAL A 45 20.83 -6.86 -7.14
C VAL A 45 20.34 -6.40 -8.50
N LEU A 46 19.03 -6.43 -8.75
CA LEU A 46 18.44 -5.99 -10.01
C LEU A 46 18.67 -4.49 -10.25
N TRP A 47 18.51 -3.67 -9.22
CA TRP A 47 18.77 -2.24 -9.27
C TRP A 47 20.23 -1.94 -9.64
N THR A 48 21.17 -2.57 -8.94
CA THR A 48 22.61 -2.41 -9.22
C THR A 48 22.94 -2.85 -10.64
N TYR A 49 22.44 -4.02 -11.06
CA TYR A 49 22.63 -4.54 -12.40
C TYR A 49 22.11 -3.60 -13.49
N ALA A 50 20.90 -3.05 -13.31
CA ALA A 50 20.29 -2.12 -14.26
C ALA A 50 21.13 -0.86 -14.45
N PHE A 51 21.57 -0.23 -13.35
CA PHE A 51 22.38 0.99 -13.41
C PHE A 51 23.79 0.76 -13.96
N VAL A 52 24.41 -0.39 -13.64
CA VAL A 52 25.69 -0.79 -14.26
C VAL A 52 25.53 -0.95 -15.77
N ARG A 53 24.45 -1.59 -16.23
CA ARG A 53 24.17 -1.78 -17.68
C ARG A 53 23.85 -0.47 -18.39
N MET A 54 23.24 0.50 -17.71
CA MET A 54 22.96 1.83 -18.27
C MET A 54 24.19 2.75 -18.31
N GLY A 55 25.26 2.43 -17.57
CA GLY A 55 26.48 3.23 -17.53
C GLY A 55 26.33 4.61 -16.88
N GLN A 56 25.18 4.89 -16.26
CA GLN A 56 24.87 6.17 -15.63
C GLN A 56 24.30 5.92 -14.23
N PRO A 57 25.10 6.07 -13.15
CA PRO A 57 24.59 5.87 -11.80
C PRO A 57 23.53 6.93 -11.45
N PRO A 58 22.57 6.60 -10.56
CA PRO A 58 21.55 7.55 -10.18
C PRO A 58 22.16 8.71 -9.38
N SER A 59 21.65 9.92 -9.61
CA SER A 59 22.10 11.10 -8.86
C SER A 59 21.73 10.98 -7.37
N LEU A 60 22.51 11.62 -6.49
CA LEU A 60 22.20 11.64 -5.05
C LEU A 60 20.81 12.23 -4.75
N PRO A 61 20.40 13.39 -5.33
CA PRO A 61 19.05 13.91 -5.13
C PRO A 61 17.96 12.97 -5.67
N GLY A 62 18.18 12.34 -6.83
CA GLY A 62 17.25 11.37 -7.40
C GLY A 62 17.08 10.13 -6.53
N SER A 63 18.17 9.66 -5.91
CA SER A 63 18.15 8.53 -4.99
C SER A 63 17.41 8.84 -3.69
N LEU A 64 17.60 10.04 -3.13
CA LEU A 64 16.85 10.50 -1.94
C LEU A 64 15.36 10.69 -2.24
N ALA A 65 15.02 11.28 -3.39
CA ALA A 65 13.64 11.42 -3.83
C ALA A 65 12.97 10.04 -4.05
N ALA A 66 13.69 9.08 -4.64
CA ALA A 66 13.21 7.72 -4.80
C ALA A 66 12.97 7.03 -3.45
N LEU A 67 13.89 7.19 -2.48
CA LEU A 67 13.73 6.63 -1.14
C LEU A 67 12.49 7.20 -0.44
N LEU A 68 12.28 8.52 -0.52
CA LEU A 68 11.09 9.18 0.01
C LEU A 68 9.81 8.62 -0.65
N LEU A 69 9.82 8.45 -1.97
CA LEU A 69 8.68 7.89 -2.70
C LEU A 69 8.44 6.42 -2.39
N LEU A 70 9.47 5.63 -2.10
CA LEU A 70 9.29 4.24 -1.63
C LEU A 70 8.62 4.18 -0.26
N VAL A 71 8.91 5.13 0.64
CA VAL A 71 8.19 5.27 1.92
C VAL A 71 6.72 5.62 1.67
N VAL A 72 6.46 6.59 0.79
CA VAL A 72 5.09 6.97 0.40
C VAL A 72 4.35 5.79 -0.23
N ALA A 73 4.98 5.07 -1.16
CA ALA A 73 4.45 3.88 -1.82
C ALA A 73 4.07 2.78 -0.81
N THR A 74 4.95 2.54 0.17
CA THR A 74 4.70 1.57 1.25
C THR A 74 3.51 1.99 2.11
N SER A 75 3.41 3.27 2.47
CA SER A 75 2.28 3.83 3.21
C SER A 75 0.96 3.72 2.43
N LEU A 76 0.99 4.01 1.12
CA LEU A 76 -0.17 3.84 0.23
C LEU A 76 -0.61 2.38 0.15
N LEU A 77 0.34 1.46 -0.01
CA LEU A 77 0.05 0.04 -0.06
C LEU A 77 -0.59 -0.47 1.23
N TYR A 78 -0.05 -0.03 2.36
CA TYR A 78 -0.61 -0.29 3.67
C TYR A 78 -2.03 0.27 3.81
N SER A 79 -2.26 1.49 3.31
CA SER A 79 -3.55 2.18 3.34
C SER A 79 -4.60 1.47 2.48
N LEU A 80 -4.23 0.95 1.31
CA LEU A 80 -5.12 0.12 0.48
C LEU A 80 -5.52 -1.16 1.21
N TRP A 81 -4.57 -1.79 1.90
CA TRP A 81 -4.86 -2.96 2.72
C TRP A 81 -5.83 -2.65 3.86
N ILE A 82 -5.61 -1.57 4.63
CA ILE A 82 -6.48 -1.25 5.77
C ILE A 82 -7.89 -0.87 5.31
N LEU A 83 -8.03 -0.21 4.16
CA LEU A 83 -9.32 0.06 3.52
C LEU A 83 -10.03 -1.23 3.12
N THR A 84 -9.29 -2.20 2.58
CA THR A 84 -9.81 -3.52 2.25
C THR A 84 -10.31 -4.22 3.51
N VAL A 85 -9.52 -4.28 4.58
CA VAL A 85 -9.99 -4.86 5.85
C VAL A 85 -11.20 -4.09 6.41
N SER A 86 -11.22 -2.77 6.28
CA SER A 86 -12.36 -1.92 6.69
C SER A 86 -13.64 -2.26 5.91
N ALA A 87 -13.53 -2.53 4.62
CA ALA A 87 -14.66 -2.94 3.79
C ALA A 87 -15.23 -4.31 4.20
N ALA A 88 -14.43 -5.19 4.79
CA ALA A 88 -14.88 -6.48 5.31
C ALA A 88 -15.90 -6.34 6.46
N PHE A 89 -15.96 -5.20 7.15
CA PHE A 89 -16.99 -4.92 8.16
C PHE A 89 -18.37 -4.63 7.55
N TYR A 90 -18.45 -4.28 6.26
CA TYR A 90 -19.70 -3.92 5.58
C TYR A 90 -20.18 -5.00 4.61
N VAL A 91 -19.29 -5.85 4.10
CA VAL A 91 -19.59 -6.83 3.06
C VAL A 91 -19.76 -8.23 3.67
N VAL A 92 -20.90 -8.86 3.39
CA VAL A 92 -21.25 -10.21 3.91
C VAL A 92 -20.30 -11.31 3.41
N LYS A 93 -19.71 -11.15 2.22
CA LYS A 93 -18.80 -12.13 1.60
C LYS A 93 -17.37 -11.60 1.51
N ILE A 94 -16.57 -12.02 2.48
CA ILE A 94 -15.17 -11.64 2.65
C ILE A 94 -14.26 -12.14 1.50
N ASP A 95 -14.56 -13.29 0.89
CA ASP A 95 -13.70 -13.90 -0.15
C ASP A 95 -13.61 -13.05 -1.43
N ASN A 96 -14.69 -12.35 -1.79
CA ASN A 96 -14.72 -11.43 -2.93
C ASN A 96 -13.74 -10.27 -2.77
N LEU A 97 -13.47 -9.89 -1.52
CA LEU A 97 -12.60 -8.77 -1.18
C LEU A 97 -11.13 -9.12 -1.39
N THR A 98 -10.72 -10.32 -0.97
CA THR A 98 -9.37 -10.84 -1.20
C THR A 98 -9.09 -10.99 -2.69
N ASN A 99 -10.07 -11.47 -3.47
CA ASN A 99 -9.94 -11.59 -4.92
C ASN A 99 -9.80 -10.24 -5.61
N LEU A 100 -10.63 -9.25 -5.25
CA LEU A 100 -10.52 -7.88 -5.77
C LEU A 100 -9.13 -7.30 -5.51
N PHE A 101 -8.59 -7.51 -4.31
CA PHE A 101 -7.28 -7.01 -3.94
C PHE A 101 -6.15 -7.67 -4.73
N ASN A 102 -6.20 -8.98 -4.93
CA ASN A 102 -5.25 -9.70 -5.78
C ASN A 102 -5.27 -9.15 -7.21
N SER A 103 -6.47 -8.89 -7.77
CA SER A 103 -6.60 -8.29 -9.11
C SER A 103 -5.98 -6.89 -9.21
N ILE A 104 -6.12 -6.06 -8.17
CA ILE A 104 -5.47 -4.74 -8.12
C ILE A 104 -3.94 -4.89 -8.12
N PHE A 105 -3.41 -5.86 -7.36
CA PHE A 105 -1.98 -6.14 -7.32
C PHE A 105 -1.43 -6.68 -8.64
N ASP A 106 -2.20 -7.51 -9.34
CA ASP A 106 -1.82 -7.98 -10.66
C ASP A 106 -1.81 -6.83 -11.68
N ALA A 107 -2.77 -5.90 -11.59
CA ALA A 107 -2.79 -4.69 -12.40
C ALA A 107 -1.59 -3.77 -12.09
N ALA A 108 -1.15 -3.70 -10.83
CA ALA A 108 0.01 -2.91 -10.40
C ALA A 108 1.34 -3.34 -11.02
N ARG A 109 1.43 -4.54 -11.62
CA ARG A 109 2.62 -4.99 -12.35
C ARG A 109 2.81 -4.25 -13.68
N TRP A 110 1.75 -3.62 -14.18
CA TRP A 110 1.78 -2.89 -15.44
C TRP A 110 1.99 -1.40 -15.19
N PRO A 111 2.87 -0.74 -15.97
CA PRO A 111 3.07 0.70 -15.87
C PRO A 111 1.76 1.44 -16.15
N VAL A 112 1.51 2.52 -15.40
CA VAL A 112 0.25 3.28 -15.49
C VAL A 112 -0.02 3.81 -16.90
N GLU A 113 1.03 4.02 -17.67
CA GLU A 113 1.02 4.49 -19.06
C GLU A 113 0.32 3.53 -20.03
N VAL A 114 0.20 2.24 -19.67
CA VAL A 114 -0.51 1.23 -20.47
C VAL A 114 -2.02 1.45 -20.40
N PHE A 115 -2.53 1.99 -19.29
CA PHE A 115 -3.96 2.24 -19.11
C PHE A 115 -4.38 3.57 -19.77
N ARG A 116 -5.60 3.62 -20.31
CA ARG A 116 -6.17 4.80 -20.99
C ARG A 116 -7.52 5.20 -20.39
N GLY A 117 -7.91 6.46 -20.61
CA GLY A 117 -9.22 7.00 -20.23
C GLY A 117 -9.51 6.90 -18.72
N VAL A 118 -10.72 6.45 -18.39
CA VAL A 118 -11.22 6.35 -17.01
C VAL A 118 -10.38 5.39 -16.15
N ILE A 119 -9.90 4.28 -16.73
CA ILE A 119 -9.12 3.29 -15.98
C ILE A 119 -7.80 3.90 -15.48
N ARG A 120 -7.12 4.68 -16.33
CA ARG A 120 -5.92 5.43 -15.93
C ARG A 120 -6.22 6.40 -14.81
N TRP A 121 -7.34 7.12 -14.89
CA TRP A 121 -7.77 8.06 -13.86
C TRP A 121 -8.00 7.35 -12.51
N VAL A 122 -8.73 6.23 -12.51
CA VAL A 122 -8.95 5.39 -11.32
C VAL A 122 -7.62 4.92 -10.71
N PHE A 123 -6.71 4.38 -11.53
CA PHE A 123 -5.38 3.91 -11.09
C PHE A 123 -4.35 5.02 -10.81
N THR A 124 -4.71 6.28 -11.00
CA THR A 124 -3.86 7.41 -10.64
C THR A 124 -4.37 8.09 -9.38
N PHE A 125 -5.69 8.27 -9.26
CA PHE A 125 -6.31 9.09 -8.22
C PHE A 125 -7.03 8.30 -7.14
N ILE A 126 -7.60 7.12 -7.46
CA ILE A 126 -8.33 6.28 -6.49
C ILE A 126 -7.39 5.22 -5.92
N ILE A 127 -6.68 4.50 -6.78
CA ILE A 127 -5.69 3.50 -6.39
C ILE A 127 -4.37 4.03 -6.92
N PRO A 128 -3.57 4.77 -6.12
CA PRO A 128 -2.43 5.56 -6.60
C PRO A 128 -1.23 4.68 -7.04
N LEU A 129 -1.43 3.84 -8.07
CA LEU A 129 -0.47 2.85 -8.56
C LEU A 129 0.76 3.51 -9.17
N ALA A 130 0.58 4.64 -9.86
CA ALA A 130 1.69 5.40 -10.46
C ALA A 130 2.70 5.87 -9.40
N LEU A 131 2.21 6.31 -8.24
CA LEU A 131 3.03 6.75 -7.11
C LEU A 131 3.77 5.56 -6.48
N MET A 132 3.15 4.38 -6.52
CA MET A 132 3.71 3.17 -5.94
C MET A 132 4.79 2.51 -6.80
N THR A 133 4.75 2.68 -8.11
CA THR A 133 5.55 1.89 -9.06
C THR A 133 6.45 2.77 -9.95
N THR A 134 5.84 3.65 -10.73
CA THR A 134 6.53 4.44 -11.77
C THR A 134 7.37 5.57 -11.18
N PHE A 135 6.85 6.32 -10.20
CA PHE A 135 7.47 7.56 -9.74
C PHE A 135 8.81 7.37 -9.02
N PRO A 136 9.01 6.35 -8.15
CA PRO A 136 10.33 6.06 -7.58
C PRO A 136 11.38 5.81 -8.67
N ALA A 137 11.02 5.06 -9.73
CA ALA A 137 11.93 4.81 -10.85
C ALA A 137 12.23 6.09 -11.63
N GLN A 138 11.23 6.93 -11.89
CA GLN A 138 11.43 8.23 -12.55
C GLN A 138 12.34 9.17 -11.73
N ALA A 139 12.23 9.14 -10.39
CA ALA A 139 13.11 9.91 -9.51
C ALA A 139 14.57 9.45 -9.63
N MET A 140 14.81 8.13 -9.62
CA MET A 140 16.17 7.58 -9.81
C MET A 140 16.76 7.94 -11.17
N LEU A 141 15.94 8.01 -12.21
CA LEU A 141 16.33 8.41 -13.56
C LEU A 141 16.46 9.93 -13.74
N GLY A 142 16.20 10.74 -12.70
CA GLY A 142 16.23 12.20 -12.80
C GLY A 142 15.13 12.81 -13.66
N ARG A 143 14.06 12.07 -13.93
CA ARG A 143 12.94 12.48 -14.81
C ARG A 143 11.72 12.98 -14.06
N LEU A 144 11.73 12.87 -12.72
CA LEU A 144 10.61 13.31 -11.90
C LEU A 144 10.70 14.80 -11.61
N SER A 145 9.62 15.54 -11.89
CA SER A 145 9.53 16.95 -11.54
C SER A 145 9.35 17.14 -10.02
N LEU A 146 9.83 18.27 -9.50
CA LEU A 146 9.65 18.61 -8.09
C LEU A 146 8.16 18.74 -7.71
N ALA A 147 7.34 19.25 -8.62
CA ALA A 147 5.89 19.32 -8.45
C ALA A 147 5.27 17.93 -8.31
N ALA A 148 5.66 16.96 -9.15
CA ALA A 148 5.17 15.59 -9.05
C ALA A 148 5.60 14.91 -7.74
N LEU A 149 6.84 15.16 -7.28
CA LEU A 149 7.31 14.70 -5.97
C LEU A 149 6.45 15.26 -4.83
N ALA A 150 6.22 16.57 -4.81
CA ALA A 150 5.41 17.24 -3.79
C ALA A 150 3.97 16.71 -3.76
N TRP A 151 3.33 16.59 -4.94
CA TRP A 151 1.99 16.03 -5.06
C TRP A 151 1.91 14.58 -4.60
N SER A 152 2.97 13.79 -4.81
CA SER A 152 3.02 12.41 -4.35
C SER A 152 3.06 12.31 -2.84
N VAL A 153 3.86 13.16 -2.18
CA VAL A 153 3.94 13.20 -0.73
C VAL A 153 2.62 13.67 -0.11
N VAL A 154 2.05 14.77 -0.62
CA VAL A 154 0.78 15.32 -0.12
C VAL A 154 -0.37 14.34 -0.38
N GLY A 155 -0.47 13.82 -1.61
CA GLY A 155 -1.51 12.85 -1.99
C GLY A 155 -1.41 11.55 -1.20
N GLY A 156 -0.19 11.03 -1.02
CA GLY A 156 0.06 9.86 -0.20
C GLY A 156 -0.30 10.06 1.27
N GLY A 157 0.06 11.21 1.84
CA GLY A 157 -0.31 11.58 3.21
C GLY A 157 -1.83 11.73 3.38
N ALA A 158 -2.50 12.41 2.46
CA ALA A 158 -3.95 12.58 2.46
C ALA A 158 -4.69 11.24 2.33
N PHE A 159 -4.21 10.35 1.45
CA PHE A 159 -4.77 9.02 1.28
C PHE A 159 -4.62 8.17 2.54
N GLY A 160 -3.43 8.17 3.15
CA GLY A 160 -3.20 7.45 4.41
C GLY A 160 -4.04 7.99 5.57
N TRP A 161 -4.20 9.31 5.65
CA TRP A 161 -5.10 9.94 6.62
C TRP A 161 -6.55 9.49 6.41
N LEU A 162 -7.05 9.51 5.17
CA LEU A 162 -8.40 9.05 4.85
C LEU A 162 -8.58 7.57 5.20
N ALA A 163 -7.62 6.72 4.85
CA ALA A 163 -7.65 5.30 5.18
C ALA A 163 -7.74 5.05 6.69
N ARG A 164 -7.00 5.82 7.49
CA ARG A 164 -7.11 5.76 8.96
C ARG A 164 -8.48 6.20 9.46
N ARG A 165 -9.09 7.25 8.89
CA ARG A 165 -10.44 7.70 9.27
C ARG A 165 -11.50 6.64 8.96
N VAL A 166 -11.39 5.97 7.81
CA VAL A 166 -12.27 4.86 7.41
C VAL A 166 -12.10 3.68 8.37
N TRP A 167 -10.87 3.30 8.72
CA TRP A 167 -10.60 2.25 9.69
C TRP A 167 -11.26 2.54 11.05
N LEU A 168 -11.01 3.72 11.62
CA LEU A 168 -11.59 4.14 12.91
C LEU A 168 -13.12 4.16 12.88
N SER A 169 -13.72 4.55 11.75
CA SER A 169 -15.17 4.54 11.58
C SER A 169 -15.73 3.12 11.46
N SER A 170 -14.96 2.18 10.91
CA SER A 170 -15.37 0.80 10.70
C SER A 170 -15.30 -0.01 11.99
N ILE A 171 -14.24 0.16 12.79
CA ILE A 171 -14.14 -0.48 14.12
C ILE A 171 -15.23 0.01 15.07
N ALA A 172 -15.66 1.28 14.97
CA ALA A 172 -16.73 1.82 15.80
C ALA A 172 -18.10 1.22 15.49
N ARG A 173 -18.26 0.62 14.31
CA ARG A 173 -19.50 -0.07 13.87
C ARG A 173 -19.44 -1.58 14.09
N TYR A 174 -18.32 -2.11 14.56
CA TYR A 174 -18.19 -3.52 14.83
C TYR A 174 -19.08 -3.90 16.02
N THR A 175 -20.14 -4.66 15.73
CA THR A 175 -20.94 -5.38 16.71
C THR A 175 -20.44 -6.81 16.77
N SER A 176 -20.04 -7.27 17.96
CA SER A 176 -19.56 -8.65 18.14
C SER A 176 -20.66 -9.64 17.76
N ALA A 177 -20.28 -10.73 17.11
CA ALA A 177 -21.19 -11.81 16.72
C ALA A 177 -21.51 -12.78 17.89
N SER A 178 -21.17 -12.41 19.13
CA SER A 178 -21.26 -13.29 20.30
C SER A 178 -22.43 -12.87 21.19
N SER A 179 -23.49 -13.70 21.14
CA SER A 179 -24.32 -14.04 22.30
C SER A 179 -23.67 -15.20 23.05
#